data_AF-A0A968JWE7-F1
#
_entry.id   AF-A0A968JWE7-F1
#
_cell.length_a   1.000
_cell.length_b   1.000
_cell.length_c   1.000
_cell.angle_alpha   90.00
_cell.angle_beta   90.00
_cell.angle_gamma   90.00
#
_symmetry.space_group_name_H-M   'P 1'
#
loop_
_entity.id
_entity.type
_entity.pdbx_description
1 polymer ?
#
loop_
_entity_poly.entity_id
_entity_poly.type
_entity_poly.pdbx_seq_one_letter_code
_entity_poly.pdbx_strand_id
1 'polypeptide(L)' 'MALGIFRNFFDNSIETSIEGYYKKMYNIIDFKDHAQLVPNAQLEGELRIGDANAWGLEFFVKTKYR' A
#
# COMPACT_ATOMS: atom_id res chain seq x y z
N MET A 1 11.21 0.20 -0.13
CA MET A 1 12.03 0.91 -1.12
C MET A 1 11.11 1.45 -2.18
N ALA A 2 11.22 2.73 -2.52
CA ALA A 2 10.43 3.35 -3.57
C ALA A 2 11.36 4.16 -4.48
N LEU A 3 11.04 4.22 -5.77
CA LEU A 3 11.76 4.97 -6.78
C LEU A 3 10.74 5.62 -7.70
N GLY A 4 10.88 6.93 -7.93
CA GLY A 4 9.96 7.67 -8.79
C GLY A 4 10.66 8.66 -9.71
N ILE A 5 10.01 8.99 -10.82
CA ILE A 5 10.38 10.08 -11.71
C ILE A 5 9.21 11.07 -11.81
N PHE A 6 9.54 12.36 -11.78
CA PHE A 6 8.59 13.45 -11.87
C PHE A 6 8.97 14.37 -13.02
N ARG A 7 7.99 14.73 -13.86
CA ARG A 7 8.18 15.65 -14.99
C ARG A 7 7.00 16.61 -15.14
N ASN A 8 7.33 17.87 -15.34
CA ASN A 8 6.40 18.93 -15.72
C ASN A 8 6.58 19.30 -17.19
N PHE A 9 5.46 19.51 -17.88
CA PHE A 9 5.39 19.88 -19.28
C PHE A 9 4.55 21.15 -19.46
N PHE A 10 4.78 21.88 -20.56
CA PHE A 10 4.02 23.08 -20.95
C PHE A 10 3.93 24.15 -19.85
N ASP A 11 5.07 24.67 -19.39
CA ASP A 11 5.13 25.75 -18.39
C ASP A 11 4.32 25.44 -17.12
N ASN A 12 4.51 24.23 -16.57
CA ASN A 12 3.76 23.67 -15.43
C ASN A 12 2.23 23.52 -15.65
N SER A 13 1.75 23.51 -16.89
CA SER A 13 0.32 23.25 -17.18
C SER A 13 -0.05 21.78 -17.04
N ILE A 14 0.93 20.88 -17.21
CA ILE A 14 0.75 19.44 -17.05
C ILE A 14 1.85 18.90 -16.14
N GLU A 15 1.45 18.33 -15.02
CA GLU A 15 2.34 17.69 -14.04
C GLU A 15 2.13 16.17 -14.12
N THR A 16 3.21 15.42 -14.26
CA THR A 16 3.15 13.95 -14.33
C THR A 16 4.17 13.32 -13.40
N SER A 17 3.79 12.24 -12.73
CA SER A 17 4.72 11.41 -11.98
C SER A 17 4.40 9.94 -12.15
N ILE A 18 5.46 9.14 -12.09
CA ILE A 18 5.37 7.70 -11.97
C ILE A 18 6.29 7.28 -10.84
N GLU A 19 5.75 6.50 -9.91
CA GLU A 19 6.48 5.96 -8.77
C GLU A 19 6.27 4.45 -8.71
N GLY A 20 7.34 3.72 -8.45
CA GLY A 20 7.29 2.29 -8.16
C GLY A 20 7.78 2.04 -6.75
N TYR A 21 7.04 1.23 -6.01
CA TYR A 21 7.39 0.87 -4.65
C TYR A 21 7.38 -0.63 -4.41
N TYR A 22 8.26 -1.04 -3.50
CA TYR A 22 8.37 -2.39 -2.98
C TYR A 22 8.48 -2.30 -1.46
N LYS A 23 7.50 -2.88 -0.76
CA LYS A 23 7.36 -2.84 0.70
C LYS A 23 7.37 -4.27 1.25
N LYS A 24 8.35 -4.58 2.09
CA LYS A 24 8.35 -5.76 2.93
C LYS A 24 7.70 -5.40 4.26
N MET A 25 6.76 -6.20 4.70
CA MET A 25 6.04 -6.03 5.94
C MET A 25 6.24 -7.29 6.76
N TYR A 26 6.81 -7.10 7.94
CA TYR A 26 7.05 -8.17 8.90
C TYR A 26 5.99 -8.08 9.99
N ASN A 27 5.64 -9.21 10.58
CA ASN A 27 4.71 -9.27 11.69
C ASN A 27 3.28 -8.78 11.37
N ILE A 28 2.79 -9.05 10.15
CA ILE A 28 1.37 -8.79 9.86
C ILE A 28 0.53 -9.81 10.62
N ILE A 29 -0.45 -9.29 11.36
CA ILE A 29 -1.47 -10.07 12.04
C ILE A 29 -2.60 -10.31 11.05
N ASP A 30 -2.68 -11.52 10.52
CA ASP A 30 -3.80 -11.93 9.66
C ASP A 30 -4.84 -12.65 10.52
N PHE A 31 -6.06 -12.12 10.55
CA PHE A 31 -7.19 -12.75 11.24
C PHE A 31 -7.77 -13.82 10.32
N LYS A 32 -7.72 -15.07 10.77
CA LYS A 32 -8.29 -16.18 10.02
C LYS A 32 -9.81 -15.97 9.88
N ASP A 33 -10.32 -16.18 8.67
CA ASP A 33 -11.72 -16.01 8.29
C ASP A 33 -12.68 -16.77 9.23
N HIS A 34 -13.81 -16.14 9.62
CA HIS A 34 -14.87 -16.62 10.54
C HIS A 34 -14.65 -16.45 12.07
N ALA A 35 -13.98 -15.38 12.53
CA ALA A 35 -13.97 -15.05 13.97
C ALA A 35 -15.34 -14.51 14.44
N GLN A 36 -16.14 -15.36 15.09
CA GLN A 36 -17.26 -14.88 15.91
C GLN A 36 -16.68 -14.04 17.06
N LEU A 37 -17.00 -12.75 17.08
CA LEU A 37 -16.65 -11.76 18.11
C LEU A 37 -17.41 -12.03 19.44
N VAL A 38 -17.45 -13.27 19.89
CA VAL A 38 -18.00 -13.69 21.19
C VAL A 38 -16.80 -13.94 22.11
N PRO A 39 -16.81 -13.48 23.37
CA PRO A 39 -15.62 -13.51 24.23
C PRO A 39 -15.27 -14.96 24.60
N ASN A 40 -14.43 -15.60 23.79
CA ASN A 40 -13.88 -16.92 24.05
C ASN A 40 -12.39 -16.79 24.40
N ALA A 41 -12.01 -17.37 25.53
CA ALA A 41 -10.72 -17.19 26.21
C ALA A 41 -9.51 -17.85 25.51
N GLN A 42 -9.54 -18.01 24.19
CA GLN A 42 -8.51 -18.70 23.39
C GLN A 42 -8.00 -17.88 22.19
N LEU A 43 -8.27 -16.57 22.17
CA LEU A 43 -7.85 -15.62 21.14
C LEU A 43 -6.32 -15.57 20.88
N GLU A 44 -5.49 -16.07 21.80
CA GLU A 44 -4.03 -16.07 21.67
C GLU A 44 -3.50 -17.11 20.66
N GLY A 45 -4.30 -18.11 20.26
CA GLY A 45 -3.88 -19.19 19.35
C GLY A 45 -4.16 -18.96 17.86
N GLU A 46 -4.89 -17.89 17.51
CA GLU A 46 -5.35 -17.63 16.13
C GLU A 46 -4.60 -16.50 15.41
N LEU A 47 -3.67 -15.85 16.10
CA LEU A 47 -2.82 -14.81 15.53
C LEU A 47 -1.72 -15.46 14.68
N ARG A 48 -1.92 -15.47 13.37
CA ARG A 48 -0.84 -15.83 12.44
C ARG A 48 -0.02 -14.60 12.17
N ILE A 49 1.19 -14.60 12.72
CA ILE A 49 2.21 -13.61 12.43
C ILE A 49 2.88 -14.04 11.13
N GLY A 50 2.59 -13.33 10.05
CA GLY A 50 3.12 -13.60 8.72
C GLY A 50 3.98 -12.47 8.18
N ASP A 51 4.86 -12.82 7.25
CA ASP A 51 5.57 -11.85 6.42
C ASP A 51 4.79 -11.61 5.13
N ALA A 52 4.60 -10.36 4.76
CA ALA A 52 3.95 -9.97 3.51
C ALA A 52 4.85 -9.09 2.67
N ASN A 53 4.78 -9.30 1.36
CA ASN A 53 5.45 -8.46 0.39
C ASN A 53 4.39 -7.75 -0.45
N ALA A 54 4.46 -6.43 -0.51
CA ALA A 54 3.63 -5.60 -1.37
C ALA A 54 4.51 -4.88 -2.39
N TRP A 55 4.08 -4.86 -3.63
CA TRP A 55 4.73 -4.14 -4.71
C TRP A 55 3.66 -3.44 -5.54
N GLY A 56 3.98 -2.26 -6.05
CA GLY A 56 3.01 -1.44 -6.75
C GLY A 56 3.66 -0.36 -7.60
N LEU A 57 2.87 0.15 -8.53
CA LEU A 57 3.20 1.30 -9.37
C LEU A 57 2.08 2.32 -9.24
N GLU A 58 2.45 3.58 -9.03
CA GLU A 58 1.56 4.72 -8.94
C GLU A 58 1.83 5.68 -10.10
N PHE A 59 0.76 6.15 -10.73
CA PHE A 59 0.82 7.09 -11.83
C PHE A 59 -0.04 8.28 -11.47
N PHE A 60 0.51 9.47 -11.63
CA PHE A 60 -0.18 10.73 -11.36
C PHE A 60 -0.10 11.61 -12.60
N VAL A 61 -1.24 12.14 -13.01
CA VAL A 61 -1.35 13.12 -14.09
C VAL A 61 -2.29 14.21 -13.61
N LYS A 62 -1.78 15.43 -13.60
CA LYS A 62 -2.55 16.61 -13.25
C LYS A 62 -2.45 17.61 -14.37
N THR A 63 -3.60 17.95 -14.92
CA THR A 63 -3.75 18.99 -15.93
C THR A 63 -4.37 20.22 -15.30
N LYS A 64 -3.81 21.39 -15.59
CA LYS A 64 -4.36 22.67 -15.17
C LYS A 64 -5.17 23.24 -16.34
N TYR A 65 -6.47 22.99 -16.35
CA TYR A 65 -7.39 23.67 -17.24
C TYR A 65 -7.79 25.01 -16.58
N ARG A 66 -7.72 26.10 -17.35
CA ARG A 66 -8.03 27.46 -16.88
C ARG A 66 -9.50 27.77 -17.03
#